data_AF-A0A7X4YWF2-F1
#
_entry.id   AF-A0A7X4YWF2-F1
#
_cell.length_a   1.000
_cell.length_b   1.000
_cell.length_c   1.000
_cell.angle_alpha   90.00
_cell.angle_beta   90.00
_cell.angle_gamma   90.00
#
_symmetry.space_group_name_H-M   'P 1'
#
loop_
_entity.id
_entity.type
_entity.pdbx_description
1 polymer ?
#
loop_
_entity_poly.entity_id
_entity_poly.type
_entity_poly.pdbx_seq_one_letter_code
_entity_poly.pdbx_strand_id
1 'polypeptide(L)'
;MKLIGIEPTPSPNSMKLNVDEKLAPGIRSSYTPADAAGAPEPLRSLLAIDGVRGLFRTADFIALDRKPGADWERILTAARQLLQSDEAGGAGSGGGPGSADAFGEAHAFVQLYRGIPMQVRVRTPGGESRAAMPAAFTDAVTRAAAASMIRERRLEELGVRYGEPDEIAAELVRELEAAYPLERLDALVEAALALGSAAGEEAAAAPAVRPAPLTAEQLAERLADPDWSVRYEALDRTAPEPAMLPSLARAIADDNASIRRLAVVYLGELRLPETMPLLFAALKDASASVRRTAGDTLSDLGDPAATGPMIQALRDRNKLVRWRAARFLYEAGDDTAVEALEQAAADPEYEVSLQARIALERIQRGEEAAGSVWQQMTRSRESGGDAGGL
;
A
#
# COMPACT_ATOMS: atom_id res chain seq x y z
N MET A 1 11.15 -3.21 -32.08
CA MET A 1 10.58 -2.70 -30.82
C MET A 1 11.57 -1.75 -30.16
N LYS A 2 11.17 -0.48 -30.00
CA LYS A 2 11.95 0.60 -29.37
C LYS A 2 11.20 1.18 -28.19
N LEU A 3 11.91 1.54 -27.11
CA LEU A 3 11.31 2.17 -25.93
C LEU A 3 10.98 3.64 -26.20
N ILE A 4 9.70 4.01 -26.04
CA ILE A 4 9.20 5.38 -26.15
C ILE A 4 9.25 6.09 -24.79
N GLY A 5 8.80 5.41 -23.73
CA GLY A 5 8.64 6.03 -22.41
C GLY A 5 8.46 5.01 -21.31
N ILE A 6 8.56 5.47 -20.07
CA ILE A 6 8.33 4.64 -18.88
C ILE A 6 7.28 5.33 -18.02
N GLU A 7 6.24 4.59 -17.67
CA GLU A 7 5.18 5.03 -16.78
C GLU A 7 5.18 4.17 -15.50
N PRO A 8 4.92 4.77 -14.32
CA PRO A 8 4.69 4.00 -13.11
C PRO A 8 3.39 3.21 -13.23
N THR A 9 3.32 2.09 -12.53
CA THR A 9 2.05 1.40 -12.29
C THR A 9 1.61 1.61 -10.84
N PRO A 10 0.37 1.24 -10.48
CA PRO A 10 -0.05 1.26 -9.08
C PRO A 10 0.86 0.47 -8.15
N SER A 11 1.46 -0.61 -8.68
CA SER A 11 2.41 -1.46 -7.98
C SER A 11 3.82 -0.86 -8.04
N PRO A 12 4.50 -0.67 -6.90
CA PRO A 12 5.90 -0.21 -6.88
C PRO A 12 6.89 -1.25 -7.46
N ASN A 13 6.43 -2.48 -7.69
CA ASN A 13 7.22 -3.57 -8.25
C ASN A 13 6.94 -3.81 -9.74
N SER A 14 6.14 -2.95 -10.38
CA SER A 14 5.87 -3.05 -11.81
C SER A 14 5.98 -1.68 -12.49
N MET A 15 6.61 -1.65 -13.67
CA MET A 15 6.72 -0.46 -14.50
C MET A 15 6.22 -0.74 -15.90
N LYS A 16 5.54 0.24 -16.48
CA LYS A 16 5.03 0.19 -17.85
C LYS A 16 6.06 0.81 -18.79
N LEU A 17 6.62 -0.01 -19.68
CA LEU A 17 7.53 0.39 -20.74
C LEU A 17 6.74 0.59 -22.03
N ASN A 18 6.43 1.83 -22.40
CA ASN A 18 5.78 2.12 -23.67
C ASN A 18 6.76 1.89 -24.82
N VAL A 19 6.31 1.19 -25.86
CA VAL A 19 7.12 0.86 -27.03
C VAL A 19 6.44 1.30 -28.32
N ASP A 20 7.23 1.50 -29.37
CA ASP A 20 6.76 1.92 -30.70
C ASP A 20 5.93 0.89 -31.45
N GLU A 21 6.01 -0.37 -31.02
CA GLU A 21 5.30 -1.48 -31.62
C GLU A 21 3.93 -1.66 -30.95
N LYS A 22 2.87 -1.79 -31.76
CA LYS A 22 1.51 -2.05 -31.26
C LYS A 22 1.05 -3.44 -31.67
N LEU A 23 0.64 -4.23 -30.69
CA LEU A 23 0.00 -5.53 -30.91
C LEU A 23 -1.45 -5.35 -31.35
N ALA A 24 -1.96 -6.33 -32.12
CA ALA A 24 -3.36 -6.37 -32.50
C ALA A 24 -4.26 -6.46 -31.26
N PRO A 25 -5.47 -5.88 -31.29
CA PRO A 25 -6.42 -5.93 -30.17
C PRO A 25 -6.66 -7.36 -29.67
N GLY A 26 -6.69 -7.54 -28.35
CA GLY A 26 -6.92 -8.84 -27.71
C GLY A 26 -5.68 -9.72 -27.53
N ILE A 27 -4.58 -9.43 -28.22
CA ILE A 27 -3.31 -10.15 -28.03
C ILE A 27 -2.69 -9.72 -26.69
N ARG A 28 -2.48 -10.70 -25.82
CA ARG A 28 -1.80 -10.54 -24.55
C ARG A 28 -0.85 -11.70 -24.33
N SER A 29 0.36 -11.43 -23.85
CA SER A 29 1.33 -12.46 -23.52
C SER A 29 2.00 -12.14 -22.19
N SER A 30 2.22 -13.17 -21.39
CA SER A 30 2.85 -13.06 -20.07
C SER A 30 3.95 -14.09 -20.03
N TYR A 31 5.11 -13.70 -19.51
CA TYR A 31 6.27 -14.56 -19.41
C TYR A 31 6.95 -14.36 -18.06
N THR A 32 7.58 -15.41 -17.58
CA THR A 32 8.46 -15.44 -16.41
C THR A 32 9.83 -15.98 -16.83
N PRO A 33 10.85 -15.89 -15.97
CA PRO A 33 12.13 -16.54 -16.24
C PRO A 33 12.03 -18.06 -16.47
N ALA A 34 11.00 -18.73 -15.93
CA ALA A 34 10.82 -20.18 -16.08
C ALA A 34 10.39 -20.62 -17.49
N ASP A 35 9.68 -19.76 -18.22
CA ASP A 35 9.16 -19.98 -19.57
C ASP A 35 9.79 -19.04 -20.62
N ALA A 36 10.92 -18.40 -20.28
CA ALA A 36 11.62 -17.44 -21.14
C ALA A 36 12.00 -18.00 -22.53
N ALA A 37 12.18 -19.32 -22.66
CA ALA A 37 12.43 -19.96 -23.95
C ALA A 37 11.28 -19.77 -24.96
N GLY A 38 10.04 -19.61 -24.48
CA GLY A 38 8.86 -19.34 -25.29
C GLY A 38 8.68 -17.86 -25.65
N ALA A 39 9.44 -16.96 -25.05
CA ALA A 39 9.35 -15.52 -25.32
C ALA A 39 10.13 -15.14 -26.60
N PRO A 40 9.56 -14.30 -27.49
CA PRO A 40 10.30 -13.72 -28.62
C PRO A 40 11.29 -12.65 -28.14
N GLU A 41 12.30 -12.33 -28.97
CA GLU A 41 13.13 -11.14 -28.71
C GLU A 41 12.34 -9.85 -29.03
N PRO A 42 12.56 -8.74 -28.29
CA PRO A 42 13.52 -8.57 -27.18
C PRO A 42 13.00 -9.00 -25.79
N LEU A 43 11.79 -9.57 -25.69
CA LEU A 43 11.17 -9.93 -24.40
C LEU A 43 11.99 -10.97 -23.63
N ARG A 44 12.58 -11.94 -24.33
CA ARG A 44 13.48 -12.92 -23.72
C ARG A 44 14.70 -12.26 -23.08
N SER A 45 15.33 -11.31 -23.77
CA SER A 45 16.45 -10.55 -23.21
C SER A 45 16.04 -9.72 -22.00
N LEU A 46 14.83 -9.14 -21.99
CA LEU A 46 14.30 -8.43 -20.82
C LEU A 46 14.11 -9.35 -19.60
N LEU A 47 13.61 -10.59 -19.80
CA LEU A 47 13.47 -11.58 -18.73
C LEU A 47 14.82 -12.04 -18.14
N ALA A 48 15.90 -11.92 -18.92
CA ALA A 48 17.25 -12.30 -18.49
C ALA A 48 17.94 -11.22 -17.65
N ILE A 49 17.37 -10.01 -17.53
CA ILE A 49 17.88 -8.96 -16.65
C ILE A 49 17.76 -9.44 -15.20
N ASP A 50 18.87 -9.41 -14.46
CA ASP A 50 18.86 -9.78 -13.05
C ASP A 50 17.91 -8.85 -12.25
N GLY A 51 17.13 -9.44 -11.36
CA GLY A 51 16.08 -8.75 -10.64
C GLY A 51 14.73 -8.70 -11.36
N VAL A 52 14.58 -9.13 -12.63
CA VAL A 52 13.25 -9.26 -13.27
C VAL A 52 12.55 -10.54 -12.79
N ARG A 53 11.27 -10.42 -12.42
CA ARG A 53 10.39 -11.53 -12.01
C ARG A 53 9.51 -12.02 -13.15
N GLY A 54 9.15 -11.12 -14.06
CA GLY A 54 8.31 -11.46 -15.21
C GLY A 54 7.99 -10.22 -16.01
N LEU A 55 7.28 -10.42 -17.11
CA LEU A 55 6.73 -9.34 -17.90
C LEU A 55 5.40 -9.72 -18.53
N PHE A 56 4.58 -8.71 -18.79
CA PHE A 56 3.31 -8.82 -19.48
C PHE A 56 3.28 -7.81 -20.63
N ARG A 57 2.98 -8.30 -21.84
CA ARG A 57 2.90 -7.50 -23.06
C ARG A 57 1.46 -7.47 -23.55
N THR A 58 0.95 -6.26 -23.76
CA THR A 58 -0.34 -5.99 -24.41
C THR A 58 -0.30 -4.65 -25.13
N ALA A 59 -1.14 -4.48 -26.16
CA ALA A 59 -1.25 -3.24 -26.92
C ALA A 59 0.14 -2.69 -27.33
N ASP A 60 0.54 -1.53 -26.83
CA ASP A 60 1.77 -0.79 -27.12
C ASP A 60 2.72 -0.69 -25.91
N PHE A 61 2.51 -1.51 -24.86
CA PHE A 61 3.41 -1.51 -23.70
C PHE A 61 3.83 -2.88 -23.14
N ILE A 62 4.97 -2.77 -22.46
CA ILE A 62 5.72 -3.56 -21.47
C ILE A 62 5.36 -3.46 -19.98
N ALA A 63 4.48 -4.25 -19.38
CA ALA A 63 4.48 -4.31 -17.91
C ALA A 63 5.64 -5.20 -17.43
N LEU A 64 6.74 -4.59 -17.00
CA LEU A 64 7.91 -5.28 -16.49
C LEU A 64 7.81 -5.38 -14.97
N ASP A 65 7.83 -6.59 -14.43
CA ASP A 65 7.76 -6.85 -12.99
C ASP A 65 9.17 -7.13 -12.45
N ARG A 66 9.58 -6.39 -11.42
CA ARG A 66 10.79 -6.72 -10.66
C ARG A 66 10.50 -7.75 -9.57
N LYS A 67 11.52 -8.53 -9.21
CA LYS A 67 11.57 -9.23 -7.94
C LYS A 67 11.43 -8.16 -6.85
N PRO A 68 10.60 -8.38 -5.82
CA PRO A 68 10.52 -7.43 -4.72
C PRO A 68 11.93 -7.23 -4.14
N GLY A 69 12.34 -5.99 -3.86
CA GLY A 69 13.72 -5.72 -3.43
C GLY A 69 14.69 -5.31 -4.54
N ALA A 70 14.44 -5.66 -5.80
CA ALA A 70 15.44 -5.50 -6.86
C ALA A 70 15.61 -4.05 -7.32
N ASP A 71 16.81 -3.68 -7.74
CA ASP A 71 17.19 -2.31 -8.09
C ASP A 71 16.58 -1.86 -9.44
N TRP A 72 15.65 -0.90 -9.39
CA TRP A 72 15.04 -0.35 -10.61
C TRP A 72 16.06 0.38 -11.49
N GLU A 73 17.09 1.00 -10.92
CA GLU A 73 18.11 1.71 -11.70
C GLU A 73 18.83 0.76 -12.65
N ARG A 74 19.28 -0.37 -12.12
CA ARG A 74 19.94 -1.42 -12.91
C ARG A 74 19.00 -2.03 -13.93
N ILE A 75 17.78 -2.38 -13.50
CA ILE A 75 16.81 -3.03 -14.38
C ILE A 75 16.44 -2.12 -15.55
N LEU A 76 16.08 -0.86 -15.28
CA LEU A 76 15.65 0.06 -16.33
C LEU A 76 16.81 0.51 -17.21
N THR A 77 18.04 0.61 -16.67
CA THR A 77 19.23 0.91 -17.48
C THR A 77 19.48 -0.21 -18.49
N ALA A 78 19.43 -1.48 -18.04
CA ALA A 78 19.59 -2.64 -18.92
C ALA A 78 18.43 -2.75 -19.93
N ALA A 79 17.18 -2.54 -19.48
CA ALA A 79 16.01 -2.57 -20.35
C ALA A 79 16.07 -1.48 -21.44
N ARG A 80 16.51 -0.26 -21.09
CA ARG A 80 16.74 0.82 -22.06
C ARG A 80 17.77 0.43 -23.10
N GLN A 81 18.91 -0.12 -22.69
CA GLN A 81 19.95 -0.56 -23.63
C GLN A 81 19.41 -1.60 -24.63
N LEU A 82 18.68 -2.61 -24.15
CA LEU A 82 18.09 -3.65 -24.99
C LEU A 82 17.02 -3.13 -25.96
N LEU A 83 16.25 -2.13 -25.54
CA LEU A 83 15.16 -1.56 -26.34
C LEU A 83 15.58 -0.31 -27.14
N GLN A 84 16.85 0.09 -27.08
CA GLN A 84 17.40 1.23 -27.84
C GLN A 84 18.48 0.80 -28.85
N SER A 85 19.04 -0.40 -28.74
CA SER A 85 20.09 -0.89 -29.64
C SER A 85 19.55 -1.28 -31.02
N ASP A 86 19.88 -0.50 -32.04
CA ASP A 86 19.82 -0.94 -33.45
C ASP A 86 21.06 -1.80 -33.85
N GLU A 87 22.03 -2.05 -32.97
CA GLU A 87 23.19 -2.91 -33.29
C GLU A 87 23.70 -3.76 -32.12
N ALA A 88 24.25 -4.91 -32.49
CA ALA A 88 24.77 -5.97 -31.65
C ALA A 88 25.96 -5.57 -30.77
N GLY A 89 25.99 -6.14 -29.54
CA GLY A 89 27.23 -6.54 -28.89
C GLY A 89 27.58 -5.82 -27.60
N GLY A 90 27.88 -6.61 -26.55
CA GLY A 90 28.76 -6.18 -25.47
C GLY A 90 28.26 -6.50 -24.07
N ALA A 91 28.64 -7.68 -23.57
CA ALA A 91 28.58 -8.00 -22.15
C ALA A 91 29.37 -6.96 -21.33
N GLY A 92 28.74 -6.42 -20.28
CA GLY A 92 29.36 -5.53 -19.32
C GLY A 92 28.96 -5.91 -17.90
N SER A 93 29.66 -6.90 -17.34
CA SER A 93 29.66 -7.17 -15.90
C SER A 93 30.43 -6.06 -15.17
N GLY A 94 29.80 -5.40 -14.20
CA GLY A 94 30.44 -4.43 -13.32
C GLY A 94 29.71 -4.35 -11.98
N GLY A 95 30.22 -5.07 -10.99
CA GLY A 95 29.63 -5.20 -9.66
C GLY A 95 29.88 -4.02 -8.72
N GLY A 96 29.03 -3.96 -7.69
CA GLY A 96 29.18 -3.15 -6.48
C GLY A 96 27.91 -3.30 -5.63
N PRO A 97 27.98 -3.73 -4.36
CA PRO A 97 26.79 -3.92 -3.54
C PRO A 97 26.37 -2.57 -2.97
N GLY A 98 25.54 -1.83 -3.71
CA GLY A 98 24.61 -0.90 -3.09
C GLY A 98 23.43 -1.74 -2.61
N SER A 99 23.27 -1.88 -1.30
CA SER A 99 22.10 -2.51 -0.71
C SER A 99 20.87 -1.80 -1.26
N ALA A 100 20.14 -2.49 -2.13
CA ALA A 100 18.84 -2.06 -2.60
C ALA A 100 17.89 -2.13 -1.40
N ASP A 101 17.86 -1.06 -0.61
CA ASP A 101 16.78 -0.77 0.32
C ASP A 101 15.57 -0.36 -0.52
N ALA A 102 15.04 -1.33 -1.25
CA ALA A 102 13.68 -1.29 -1.76
C ALA A 102 12.80 -0.79 -0.63
N PHE A 103 11.81 0.02 -0.98
CA PHE A 103 10.96 0.91 -0.18
C PHE A 103 10.46 0.50 1.23
N GLY A 104 10.95 -0.56 1.87
CA GLY A 104 10.51 -1.06 3.16
C GLY A 104 9.09 -1.58 3.08
N GLU A 105 8.57 -1.87 1.88
CA GLU A 105 7.21 -2.35 1.68
C GLU A 105 7.08 -3.73 2.33
N ALA A 106 6.18 -3.80 3.30
CA ALA A 106 5.94 -4.99 4.08
C ALA A 106 4.45 -5.30 4.13
N HIS A 107 4.10 -6.54 3.77
CA HIS A 107 2.74 -7.03 3.91
C HIS A 107 2.54 -7.56 5.32
N ALA A 108 1.62 -6.95 6.05
CA ALA A 108 1.29 -7.32 7.40
C ALA A 108 0.10 -8.29 7.44
N PHE A 109 0.22 -9.30 8.29
CA PHE A 109 -0.82 -10.30 8.53
C PHE A 109 -0.99 -10.55 10.03
N VAL A 110 -2.20 -10.90 10.45
CA VAL A 110 -2.49 -11.41 11.79
C VAL A 110 -2.98 -12.84 11.69
N GLN A 111 -2.38 -13.73 12.46
CA GLN A 111 -2.88 -15.07 12.69
C GLN A 111 -3.89 -15.03 13.84
N LEU A 112 -5.10 -15.51 13.59
CA LEU A 112 -6.21 -15.54 14.52
C LEU A 112 -6.58 -16.99 14.87
N TYR A 113 -7.02 -17.20 16.10
CA TYR A 113 -7.71 -18.41 16.54
C TYR A 113 -9.08 -18.03 17.08
N ARG A 114 -10.15 -18.41 16.37
CA ARG A 114 -11.54 -18.07 16.72
C ARG A 114 -11.73 -16.57 17.03
N GLY A 115 -11.09 -15.72 16.23
CA GLY A 115 -11.13 -14.26 16.39
C GLY A 115 -10.14 -13.67 17.40
N ILE A 116 -9.37 -14.50 18.13
CA ILE A 116 -8.33 -14.05 19.06
C ILE A 116 -6.98 -13.94 18.33
N PRO A 117 -6.33 -12.76 18.29
CA PRO A 117 -4.98 -12.60 17.73
C PRO A 117 -3.94 -13.46 18.43
N MET A 118 -3.10 -14.15 17.65
CA MET A 118 -2.02 -15.01 18.15
C MET A 118 -0.64 -14.46 17.81
N GLN A 119 -0.45 -14.04 16.56
CA GLN A 119 0.84 -13.66 16.02
C GLN A 119 0.66 -12.68 14.87
N VAL A 120 1.47 -11.64 14.86
CA VAL A 120 1.68 -10.76 13.72
C VAL A 120 2.79 -11.31 12.85
N ARG A 121 2.59 -11.30 11.54
CA ARG A 121 3.59 -11.69 10.53
C ARG A 121 3.79 -10.54 9.56
N VAL A 122 5.02 -10.08 9.42
CA VAL A 122 5.38 -9.01 8.50
C VAL A 122 6.29 -9.58 7.44
N ARG A 123 5.79 -9.64 6.21
CA ARG A 123 6.50 -10.23 5.08
C ARG A 123 7.11 -9.12 4.23
N THR A 124 8.41 -9.22 4.03
CA THR A 124 9.16 -8.40 3.09
C THR A 124 9.85 -9.29 2.07
N PRO A 125 10.42 -8.70 1.01
CA PRO A 125 11.20 -9.46 0.04
C PRO A 125 12.43 -10.14 0.65
N GLY A 126 13.05 -9.49 1.63
CA GLY A 126 14.27 -9.96 2.29
C GLY A 126 14.03 -10.98 3.41
N GLY A 127 12.77 -11.21 3.82
CA GLY A 127 12.44 -12.14 4.89
C GLY A 127 11.08 -11.90 5.54
N GLU A 128 10.79 -12.68 6.56
CA GLU A 128 9.56 -12.57 7.35
C GLU A 128 9.91 -12.32 8.82
N SER A 129 9.41 -11.21 9.37
CA SER A 129 9.40 -10.97 10.81
C SER A 129 8.11 -11.52 11.43
N ARG A 130 8.22 -11.99 12.67
CA ARG A 130 7.10 -12.56 13.43
C ARG A 130 7.13 -12.06 14.85
N ALA A 131 6.01 -11.52 15.32
CA ALA A 131 5.85 -11.09 16.70
C ALA A 131 4.66 -11.82 17.33
N ALA A 132 4.88 -12.45 18.49
CA ALA A 132 3.80 -13.07 19.26
C ALA A 132 2.96 -12.00 19.96
N MET A 133 1.67 -12.26 20.13
CA MET A 133 0.82 -11.43 20.98
C MET A 133 1.19 -11.62 22.47
N PRO A 134 0.89 -10.63 23.34
CA PRO A 134 1.14 -10.72 24.78
C PRO A 134 0.49 -11.93 25.47
N ALA A 135 0.97 -12.25 26.68
CA ALA A 135 0.56 -13.45 27.43
C ALA A 135 -0.96 -13.59 27.57
N ALA A 136 -1.69 -12.50 27.80
CA ALA A 136 -3.14 -12.49 27.91
C ALA A 136 -3.86 -13.09 26.68
N PHE A 137 -3.35 -12.87 25.48
CA PHE A 137 -3.88 -13.45 24.24
C PHE A 137 -3.58 -14.95 24.17
N THR A 138 -2.38 -15.36 24.58
CA THR A 138 -1.99 -16.78 24.61
C THR A 138 -2.85 -17.56 25.61
N ASP A 139 -3.13 -16.97 26.77
CA ASP A 139 -4.01 -17.56 27.79
C ASP A 139 -5.46 -17.64 27.29
N ALA A 140 -5.95 -16.59 26.63
CA ALA A 140 -7.28 -16.58 26.01
C ALA A 140 -7.41 -17.68 24.95
N VAL A 141 -6.41 -17.84 24.07
CA VAL A 141 -6.37 -18.93 23.08
C VAL A 141 -6.36 -20.30 23.76
N THR A 142 -5.59 -20.47 24.83
CA THR A 142 -5.51 -21.74 25.57
C THR A 142 -6.85 -22.10 26.18
N ARG A 143 -7.53 -21.13 26.81
CA ARG A 143 -8.90 -21.30 27.35
C ARG A 143 -9.90 -21.64 26.24
N ALA A 144 -9.87 -20.89 25.12
CA ALA A 144 -10.77 -21.11 23.99
C ALA A 144 -10.56 -22.48 23.31
N ALA A 145 -9.32 -22.99 23.30
CA ALA A 145 -8.96 -24.27 22.70
C ALA A 145 -9.34 -25.48 23.57
N ALA A 146 -9.55 -25.30 24.87
CA ALA A 146 -9.93 -26.38 25.78
C ALA A 146 -11.26 -27.06 25.41
N ALA A 147 -12.13 -26.38 24.64
CA ALA A 147 -13.47 -26.87 24.28
C ALA A 147 -13.57 -27.59 22.93
N SER A 148 -12.51 -27.73 22.12
CA SER A 148 -12.62 -28.38 20.80
C SER A 148 -11.31 -28.95 20.25
N MET A 149 -11.41 -30.08 19.54
CA MET A 149 -10.31 -30.71 18.81
C MET A 149 -10.06 -30.09 17.42
N ILE A 150 -10.91 -29.17 16.96
CA ILE A 150 -10.79 -28.55 15.62
C ILE A 150 -9.94 -27.29 15.71
N ARG A 151 -8.78 -27.32 15.03
CA ARG A 151 -7.80 -26.21 15.00
C ARG A 151 -8.14 -25.21 13.89
N GLU A 152 -9.09 -24.32 14.14
CA GLU A 152 -9.35 -23.21 13.22
C GLU A 152 -8.36 -22.07 13.45
N ARG A 153 -7.29 -22.07 12.64
CA ARG A 153 -6.37 -20.93 12.51
C ARG A 153 -6.69 -20.21 11.21
N ARG A 154 -6.95 -18.91 11.31
CA ARG A 154 -7.13 -18.03 10.15
C ARG A 154 -5.95 -17.09 10.04
N LEU A 155 -5.53 -16.77 8.82
CA LEU A 155 -4.59 -15.70 8.54
C LEU A 155 -5.36 -14.58 7.85
N GLU A 156 -5.40 -13.40 8.46
CA GLU A 156 -6.03 -12.20 7.89
C GLU A 156 -4.96 -11.17 7.51
N GLU A 157 -5.18 -10.46 6.40
CA GLU A 157 -4.26 -9.41 5.91
C GLU A 157 -4.62 -8.08 6.57
N LEU A 158 -3.61 -7.41 7.14
CA LEU A 158 -3.72 -6.08 7.76
C LEU A 158 -3.31 -4.94 6.79
N GLY A 159 -2.90 -5.31 5.57
CA GLY A 159 -2.50 -4.40 4.50
C GLY A 159 -0.99 -4.15 4.45
N VAL A 160 -0.62 -3.15 3.65
CA VAL A 160 0.77 -2.76 3.42
C VAL A 160 1.24 -1.75 4.47
N ARG A 161 2.43 -2.00 5.00
CA ARG A 161 3.16 -1.13 5.93
C ARG A 161 4.53 -0.82 5.32
N TYR A 162 5.17 0.23 5.83
CA TYR A 162 6.46 0.67 5.34
C TYR A 162 7.42 0.95 6.49
N GLY A 163 8.64 0.46 6.38
CA GLY A 163 9.67 0.57 7.42
C GLY A 163 10.31 -0.77 7.74
N GLU A 164 11.00 -0.85 8.87
CA GLU A 164 11.67 -2.07 9.29
C GLU A 164 10.66 -3.14 9.71
N PRO A 165 10.80 -4.42 9.27
CA PRO A 165 9.82 -5.46 9.52
C PRO A 165 9.51 -5.68 11.00
N ASP A 166 10.54 -5.61 11.86
CA ASP A 166 10.42 -5.81 13.30
C ASP A 166 9.73 -4.62 13.98
N GLU A 167 9.99 -3.39 13.54
CA GLU A 167 9.32 -2.18 14.04
C GLU A 167 7.84 -2.19 13.68
N ILE A 168 7.53 -2.56 12.43
CA ILE A 168 6.15 -2.74 11.95
C ILE A 168 5.44 -3.80 12.78
N ALA A 169 6.07 -4.95 13.01
CA ALA A 169 5.49 -6.04 13.78
C ALA A 169 5.18 -5.58 15.23
N ALA A 170 6.11 -4.86 15.85
CA ALA A 170 5.94 -4.32 17.20
C ALA A 170 4.83 -3.25 17.27
N GLU A 171 4.71 -2.38 16.27
CA GLU A 171 3.62 -1.39 16.19
C GLU A 171 2.26 -2.09 16.08
N LEU A 172 2.14 -3.06 15.17
CA LEU A 172 0.90 -3.81 14.97
C LEU A 172 0.50 -4.61 16.21
N VAL A 173 1.45 -5.17 16.96
CA VAL A 173 1.15 -5.84 18.23
C VAL A 173 0.53 -4.85 19.22
N ARG A 174 1.07 -3.63 19.34
CA ARG A 174 0.49 -2.60 20.23
C ARG A 174 -0.89 -2.15 19.77
N GLU A 175 -1.08 -1.96 18.47
CA GLU A 175 -2.38 -1.62 17.87
C GLU A 175 -3.43 -2.72 18.15
N LEU A 176 -3.06 -3.99 17.98
CA LEU A 176 -3.93 -5.12 18.27
C LEU A 176 -4.18 -5.30 19.77
N GLU A 177 -3.18 -5.05 20.62
CA GLU A 177 -3.37 -5.07 22.08
C GLU A 177 -4.38 -4.01 22.51
N ALA A 178 -4.27 -2.79 21.98
CA ALA A 178 -5.23 -1.72 22.25
C ALA A 178 -6.63 -2.05 21.72
N ALA A 179 -6.75 -2.62 20.51
CA ALA A 179 -8.05 -2.95 19.91
C ALA A 179 -8.76 -4.14 20.60
N TYR A 180 -8.06 -4.93 21.42
CA TYR A 180 -8.59 -6.11 22.10
C TYR A 180 -8.42 -6.00 23.62
N PRO A 181 -9.25 -5.16 24.28
CA PRO A 181 -9.26 -5.09 25.74
C PRO A 181 -9.67 -6.44 26.35
N LEU A 182 -9.33 -6.65 27.63
CA LEU A 182 -9.54 -7.94 28.32
C LEU A 182 -11.00 -8.41 28.24
N GLU A 183 -11.95 -7.49 28.35
CA GLU A 183 -13.39 -7.77 28.25
C GLU A 183 -13.77 -8.34 26.88
N ARG A 184 -13.13 -7.84 25.80
CA ARG A 184 -13.33 -8.36 24.44
C ARG A 184 -12.69 -9.75 24.30
N LEU A 185 -11.52 -9.96 24.89
CA LEU A 185 -10.87 -11.28 24.88
C LEU A 185 -11.71 -12.33 25.61
N ASP A 186 -12.21 -12.00 26.81
CA ASP A 186 -13.09 -12.91 27.56
C ASP A 186 -14.38 -13.21 26.79
N ALA A 187 -15.00 -12.21 26.16
CA ALA A 187 -16.19 -12.43 25.33
C ALA A 187 -15.91 -13.36 24.13
N LEU A 188 -14.73 -13.26 23.50
CA LEU A 188 -14.31 -14.19 22.44
C LEU A 188 -14.06 -15.60 22.97
N VAL A 189 -13.50 -15.74 24.17
CA VAL A 189 -13.32 -17.04 24.83
C VAL A 189 -14.67 -17.69 25.11
N GLU A 190 -15.60 -16.97 25.74
CA GLU A 190 -16.94 -17.49 26.05
C GLU A 190 -17.69 -17.90 24.76
N ALA A 191 -17.62 -17.08 23.71
CA ALA A 191 -18.19 -17.42 22.40
C ALA A 191 -17.57 -18.71 21.82
N ALA A 192 -16.25 -18.87 21.94
CA ALA A 192 -15.54 -20.06 21.49
C ALA A 192 -15.93 -21.33 22.29
N LEU A 193 -16.10 -21.21 23.62
CA LEU A 193 -16.54 -22.31 24.48
C LEU A 193 -17.98 -22.73 24.14
N ALA A 194 -18.88 -21.76 23.94
CA ALA A 194 -20.26 -22.00 23.55
C ALA A 194 -20.37 -22.78 22.23
N LEU A 195 -19.58 -22.40 21.21
CA LEU A 195 -19.51 -23.15 19.94
C LEU A 195 -19.00 -24.59 20.13
N GLY A 196 -17.97 -24.79 20.95
CA GLY A 196 -17.40 -26.10 21.22
C GLY A 196 -18.40 -27.08 21.86
N SER A 197 -19.34 -26.54 22.65
CA SER A 197 -20.43 -27.33 23.26
C SER A 197 -21.60 -27.65 22.32
N ALA A 198 -21.72 -26.95 21.19
CA ALA A 198 -22.89 -26.97 20.31
C ALA A 198 -22.69 -27.62 18.93
N ALA A 199 -21.45 -27.87 18.48
CA ALA A 199 -21.19 -28.22 17.09
C ALA A 199 -21.14 -29.73 16.79
N GLY A 200 -22.24 -30.24 16.22
CA GLY A 200 -22.17 -31.15 15.07
C GLY A 200 -21.71 -30.38 13.81
N GLU A 201 -21.36 -31.13 12.76
CA GLU A 201 -20.49 -30.76 11.61
C GLU A 201 -20.84 -29.51 10.75
N GLU A 202 -21.84 -28.69 11.09
CA GLU A 202 -22.30 -27.56 10.26
C GLU A 202 -22.38 -26.19 10.98
N ALA A 203 -21.78 -26.03 12.16
CA ALA A 203 -21.73 -24.72 12.83
C ALA A 203 -20.69 -23.79 12.17
N ALA A 204 -21.08 -23.18 11.04
CA ALA A 204 -20.35 -22.11 10.39
C ALA A 204 -20.05 -20.97 11.38
N ALA A 205 -18.75 -20.65 11.51
CA ALA A 205 -18.14 -19.45 12.11
C ALA A 205 -19.02 -18.63 13.09
N ALA A 206 -18.72 -18.69 14.40
CA ALA A 206 -19.27 -17.67 15.30
C ALA A 206 -18.98 -16.27 14.75
N PRO A 207 -19.97 -15.37 14.79
CA PRO A 207 -19.72 -13.99 14.43
C PRO A 207 -18.59 -13.47 15.32
N ALA A 208 -17.60 -12.83 14.70
CA ALA A 208 -16.61 -12.05 15.42
C ALA A 208 -17.38 -11.14 16.38
N VAL A 209 -17.15 -11.27 17.69
CA VAL A 209 -17.69 -10.34 18.69
C VAL A 209 -16.90 -9.03 18.53
N ARG A 210 -17.06 -8.36 17.38
CA ARG A 210 -16.76 -6.95 17.27
C ARG A 210 -17.90 -6.26 18.01
N PRO A 211 -17.61 -5.54 19.11
CA PRO A 211 -18.66 -4.80 19.78
C PRO A 211 -19.29 -3.82 18.79
N ALA A 212 -20.57 -3.46 19.01
CA ALA A 212 -21.28 -2.57 18.10
C ALA A 212 -20.49 -1.28 17.84
N PRO A 213 -20.56 -0.71 16.61
CA PRO A 213 -19.95 0.58 16.30
C PRO A 213 -20.43 1.65 17.28
N LEU A 214 -19.52 2.56 17.63
CA LEU A 214 -19.84 3.67 18.52
C LEU A 214 -20.63 4.76 17.80
N THR A 215 -21.53 5.43 18.51
CA THR A 215 -22.11 6.70 18.04
C THR A 215 -21.06 7.81 18.07
N ALA A 216 -21.30 8.91 17.36
CA ALA A 216 -20.39 10.06 17.36
C ALA A 216 -20.15 10.63 18.78
N GLU A 217 -21.18 10.64 19.61
CA GLU A 217 -21.14 11.07 21.01
C GLU A 217 -20.28 10.12 21.87
N GLN A 218 -20.49 8.81 21.73
CA GLN A 218 -19.71 7.79 22.45
C GLN A 218 -18.23 7.81 22.03
N LEU A 219 -17.96 8.00 20.74
CA LEU A 219 -16.59 8.16 20.25
C LEU A 219 -15.93 9.40 20.84
N ALA A 220 -16.64 10.54 20.86
CA ALA A 220 -16.11 11.79 21.43
C ALA A 220 -15.78 11.66 22.92
N GLU A 221 -16.63 10.96 23.69
CA GLU A 221 -16.39 10.65 25.10
C GLU A 221 -15.15 9.76 25.27
N ARG A 222 -15.05 8.66 24.51
CA ARG A 222 -13.93 7.72 24.59
C ARG A 222 -12.60 8.34 24.16
N LEU A 223 -12.59 9.23 23.17
CA LEU A 223 -11.40 9.98 22.75
C LEU A 223 -10.91 11.00 23.79
N ALA A 224 -11.65 11.22 24.88
CA ALA A 224 -11.19 12.02 26.01
C ALA A 224 -10.44 11.21 27.08
N ASP A 225 -10.37 9.88 26.94
CA ASP A 225 -9.71 9.02 27.90
C ASP A 225 -8.18 9.27 27.93
N PRO A 226 -7.54 9.36 29.12
CA PRO A 226 -6.10 9.52 29.22
C PRO A 226 -5.32 8.33 28.64
N ASP A 227 -5.90 7.13 28.63
CA ASP A 227 -5.28 5.93 28.07
C ASP A 227 -5.48 5.87 26.55
N TRP A 228 -4.38 5.91 25.82
CA TRP A 228 -4.40 5.82 24.36
C TRP A 228 -5.00 4.49 23.86
N SER A 229 -4.91 3.41 24.64
CA SER A 229 -5.46 2.12 24.23
C SER A 229 -6.99 2.18 24.16
N VAL A 230 -7.64 2.86 25.11
CA VAL A 230 -9.09 3.13 25.10
C VAL A 230 -9.48 4.01 23.91
N ARG A 231 -8.68 5.05 23.63
CA ARG A 231 -8.92 5.94 22.48
C ARG A 231 -8.76 5.21 21.15
N TYR A 232 -7.75 4.36 21.03
CA TYR A 232 -7.48 3.56 19.83
C TYR A 232 -8.57 2.50 19.60
N GLU A 233 -8.98 1.78 20.65
CA GLU A 233 -10.09 0.81 20.59
C GLU A 233 -11.38 1.45 20.10
N ALA A 234 -11.71 2.62 20.63
CA ALA A 234 -12.90 3.36 20.23
C ALA A 234 -12.83 3.76 18.76
N LEU A 235 -11.66 4.19 18.29
CA LEU A 235 -11.44 4.53 16.89
C LEU A 235 -11.51 3.29 15.99
N ASP A 236 -10.83 2.19 16.32
CA ASP A 236 -10.82 0.92 15.56
C ASP A 236 -12.23 0.32 15.35
N ARG A 237 -13.14 0.56 16.31
CA ARG A 237 -14.54 0.13 16.24
C ARG A 237 -15.45 1.06 15.46
N THR A 238 -14.98 2.24 15.08
CA THR A 238 -15.81 3.24 14.42
C THR A 238 -15.94 2.93 12.93
N ALA A 239 -17.17 3.00 12.41
CA ALA A 239 -17.41 3.08 10.98
C ALA A 239 -17.29 4.55 10.54
N PRO A 240 -16.47 4.88 9.54
CA PRO A 240 -16.35 6.25 9.07
C PRO A 240 -17.65 6.75 8.43
N GLU A 241 -18.32 7.68 9.11
CA GLU A 241 -19.50 8.38 8.63
C GLU A 241 -19.34 9.90 8.83
N PRO A 242 -20.03 10.76 8.05
CA PRO A 242 -19.87 12.22 8.16
C PRO A 242 -20.03 12.78 9.57
N ALA A 243 -20.91 12.19 10.39
CA ALA A 243 -21.12 12.58 11.78
C ALA A 243 -19.86 12.40 12.67
N MET A 244 -18.91 11.56 12.27
CA MET A 244 -17.66 11.30 12.99
C MET A 244 -16.59 12.37 12.74
N LEU A 245 -16.78 13.26 11.74
CA LEU A 245 -15.77 14.24 11.34
C LEU A 245 -15.21 15.09 12.51
N PRO A 246 -16.02 15.60 13.46
CA PRO A 246 -15.47 16.35 14.60
C PRO A 246 -14.52 15.50 15.48
N SER A 247 -14.87 14.24 15.70
CA SER A 247 -14.06 13.30 16.48
C SER A 247 -12.77 12.92 15.74
N LEU A 248 -12.84 12.69 14.43
CA LEU A 248 -11.66 12.42 13.59
C LEU A 248 -10.72 13.63 13.52
N ALA A 249 -11.28 14.85 13.44
CA ALA A 249 -10.50 16.10 13.49
C ALA A 249 -9.78 16.29 14.83
N ARG A 250 -10.32 15.76 15.94
CA ARG A 250 -9.61 15.69 17.23
C ARG A 250 -8.54 14.60 17.23
N ALA A 251 -8.86 13.41 16.71
CA ALA A 251 -7.96 12.26 16.69
C ALA A 251 -6.70 12.49 15.83
N ILE A 252 -6.75 13.36 14.81
CA ILE A 252 -5.56 13.73 14.03
C ILE A 252 -4.54 14.56 14.83
N ALA A 253 -4.93 15.09 15.99
CA ALA A 253 -4.05 15.84 16.90
C ALA A 253 -3.67 15.05 18.16
N ASP A 254 -3.97 13.74 18.19
CA ASP A 254 -3.68 12.86 19.32
C ASP A 254 -2.16 12.73 19.59
N ASP A 255 -1.76 12.50 20.84
CA ASP A 255 -0.34 12.32 21.18
C ASP A 255 0.23 11.00 20.60
N ASN A 256 -0.62 10.00 20.39
CA ASN A 256 -0.25 8.71 19.85
C ASN A 256 -0.32 8.68 18.31
N ALA A 257 0.80 8.31 17.68
CA ALA A 257 0.90 8.29 16.22
C ALA A 257 -0.02 7.26 15.54
N SER A 258 -0.34 6.13 16.19
CA SER A 258 -1.25 5.12 15.63
C SER A 258 -2.69 5.64 15.54
N ILE A 259 -3.13 6.42 16.53
CA ILE A 259 -4.44 7.09 16.51
C ILE A 259 -4.47 8.12 15.38
N ARG A 260 -3.45 8.99 15.29
CA ARG A 260 -3.35 9.98 14.21
C ARG A 260 -3.36 9.30 12.83
N ARG A 261 -2.60 8.22 12.66
CA ARG A 261 -2.53 7.45 11.41
C ARG A 261 -3.89 6.86 11.04
N LEU A 262 -4.61 6.25 11.99
CA LEU A 262 -5.93 5.68 11.75
C LEU A 262 -6.97 6.76 11.41
N ALA A 263 -6.91 7.91 12.10
CA ALA A 263 -7.78 9.06 11.81
C ALA A 263 -7.60 9.55 10.36
N VAL A 264 -6.36 9.62 9.86
CA VAL A 264 -6.09 10.00 8.46
C VAL A 264 -6.75 9.04 7.46
N VAL A 265 -6.68 7.72 7.72
CA VAL A 265 -7.35 6.71 6.87
C VAL A 265 -8.85 6.98 6.83
N TYR A 266 -9.49 7.15 7.99
CA TYR A 266 -10.93 7.38 8.07
C TYR A 266 -11.37 8.71 7.47
N LEU A 267 -10.57 9.78 7.62
CA LEU A 267 -10.81 11.04 6.92
C LEU A 267 -10.83 10.84 5.39
N GLY A 268 -9.94 10.00 4.87
CA GLY A 268 -9.95 9.59 3.47
C GLY A 268 -11.21 8.82 3.06
N GLU A 269 -11.67 7.91 3.91
CA GLU A 269 -12.89 7.12 3.66
C GLU A 269 -14.16 7.98 3.64
N LEU A 270 -14.20 9.08 4.41
CA LEU A 270 -15.34 10.02 4.39
C LEU A 270 -15.51 10.70 3.02
N ARG A 271 -14.42 10.96 2.29
CA ARG A 271 -14.42 11.64 0.98
C ARG A 271 -15.17 12.98 0.99
N LEU A 272 -15.11 13.72 2.10
CA LEU A 272 -15.74 15.03 2.24
C LEU A 272 -14.73 16.15 1.98
N PRO A 273 -15.10 17.26 1.30
CA PRO A 273 -14.22 18.41 1.09
C PRO A 273 -13.62 18.97 2.39
N GLU A 274 -14.37 18.91 3.50
CA GLU A 274 -13.97 19.36 4.83
C GLU A 274 -12.79 18.56 5.41
N THR A 275 -12.51 17.37 4.87
CA THR A 275 -11.37 16.54 5.29
C THR A 275 -10.05 17.02 4.69
N MET A 276 -10.08 17.75 3.57
CA MET A 276 -8.87 18.15 2.84
C MET A 276 -7.90 18.98 3.68
N PRO A 277 -8.34 20.04 4.41
CA PRO A 277 -7.44 20.79 5.29
C PRO A 277 -6.81 19.92 6.39
N LEU A 278 -7.53 18.91 6.90
CA LEU A 278 -7.04 17.98 7.91
C LEU A 278 -5.97 17.06 7.32
N LEU A 279 -6.19 16.51 6.13
CA LEU A 279 -5.20 15.70 5.42
C LEU A 279 -3.94 16.51 5.07
N PHE A 280 -4.08 17.80 4.73
CA PHE A 280 -2.94 18.69 4.52
C PHE A 280 -2.13 18.94 5.79
N ALA A 281 -2.79 19.01 6.95
CA ALA A 281 -2.10 19.08 8.24
C ALA A 281 -1.34 17.78 8.55
N ALA A 282 -1.94 16.62 8.25
CA ALA A 282 -1.29 15.31 8.44
C ALA A 282 -0.05 15.11 7.56
N LEU A 283 0.03 15.74 6.38
CA LEU A 283 1.27 15.79 5.58
C LEU A 283 2.45 16.48 6.31
N LYS A 284 2.20 17.15 7.43
CA LYS A 284 3.22 17.85 8.24
C LYS A 284 3.43 17.21 9.61
N ASP A 285 2.88 16.01 9.84
CA ASP A 285 2.97 15.29 11.11
C ASP A 285 4.42 14.97 11.50
N ALA A 286 4.70 14.88 12.80
CA ALA A 286 6.01 14.48 13.31
C ALA A 286 6.41 13.06 12.86
N SER A 287 5.45 12.14 12.79
CA SER A 287 5.63 10.75 12.37
C SER A 287 5.64 10.62 10.85
N ALA A 288 6.70 10.01 10.31
CA ALA A 288 6.79 9.72 8.88
C ALA A 288 5.68 8.77 8.40
N SER A 289 5.23 7.85 9.26
CA SER A 289 4.13 6.93 8.96
C SER A 289 2.82 7.68 8.73
N VAL A 290 2.52 8.69 9.55
CA VAL A 290 1.33 9.55 9.40
C VAL A 290 1.42 10.41 8.15
N ARG A 291 2.56 11.08 7.91
CA ARG A 291 2.76 11.91 6.69
C ARG A 291 2.59 11.09 5.42
N ARG A 292 3.16 9.88 5.40
CA ARG A 292 3.04 8.95 4.27
C ARG A 292 1.59 8.51 4.08
N THR A 293 0.89 8.10 5.15
CA THR A 293 -0.53 7.73 5.07
C THR A 293 -1.38 8.91 4.54
N ALA A 294 -1.09 10.15 4.94
CA ALA A 294 -1.78 11.32 4.38
C ALA A 294 -1.51 11.47 2.87
N GLY A 295 -0.27 11.25 2.43
CA GLY A 295 0.08 11.24 1.02
C GLY A 295 -0.65 10.14 0.23
N ASP A 296 -0.71 8.92 0.77
CA ASP A 296 -1.45 7.80 0.19
C ASP A 296 -2.94 8.15 0.04
N THR A 297 -3.56 8.63 1.12
CA THR A 297 -4.97 9.01 1.16
C THR A 297 -5.29 10.10 0.13
N LEU A 298 -4.44 11.12 0.01
CA LEU A 298 -4.63 12.19 -0.96
C LEU A 298 -4.45 11.72 -2.41
N SER A 299 -3.53 10.79 -2.68
CA SER A 299 -3.43 10.09 -3.98
C SER A 299 -4.68 9.31 -4.32
N ASP A 300 -5.25 8.58 -3.35
CA ASP A 300 -6.46 7.80 -3.57
C ASP A 300 -7.68 8.69 -3.86
N LEU A 301 -7.76 9.86 -3.21
CA LEU A 301 -8.77 10.88 -3.49
C LEU A 301 -8.55 11.53 -4.87
N GLY A 302 -7.30 11.83 -5.23
CA GLY A 302 -6.95 12.41 -6.53
C GLY A 302 -7.46 13.83 -6.75
N ASP A 303 -7.71 14.58 -5.68
CA ASP A 303 -8.20 15.96 -5.75
C ASP A 303 -7.04 16.95 -6.01
N PRO A 304 -7.05 17.73 -7.11
CA PRO A 304 -6.02 18.73 -7.44
C PRO A 304 -5.80 19.79 -6.35
N ALA A 305 -6.72 20.00 -5.41
CA ALA A 305 -6.51 20.88 -4.26
C ALA A 305 -5.28 20.47 -3.42
N ALA A 306 -4.84 19.22 -3.51
CA ALA A 306 -3.65 18.72 -2.83
C ALA A 306 -2.32 19.02 -3.55
N THR A 307 -2.32 19.60 -4.76
CA THR A 307 -1.10 19.91 -5.54
C THR A 307 -0.10 20.76 -4.75
N GLY A 308 -0.55 21.88 -4.16
CA GLY A 308 0.33 22.74 -3.36
C GLY A 308 0.93 22.03 -2.13
N PRO A 309 0.13 21.37 -1.27
CA PRO A 309 0.64 20.55 -0.17
C PRO A 309 1.60 19.43 -0.61
N MET A 310 1.35 18.78 -1.75
CA MET A 310 2.21 17.72 -2.29
C MET A 310 3.53 18.25 -2.86
N ILE A 311 3.52 19.43 -3.48
CA ILE A 311 4.76 20.16 -3.84
C ILE A 311 5.64 20.39 -2.60
N GLN A 312 5.05 20.74 -1.46
CA GLN A 312 5.81 20.87 -0.20
C GLN A 312 6.37 19.52 0.27
N ALA A 313 5.59 18.45 0.14
CA ALA A 313 5.97 17.09 0.54
C ALA A 313 7.12 16.48 -0.29
N LEU A 314 7.40 17.00 -1.50
CA LEU A 314 8.61 16.66 -2.27
C LEU A 314 9.91 16.98 -1.54
N ARG A 315 9.87 17.82 -0.49
CA ARG A 315 11.06 18.19 0.32
C ARG A 315 11.11 17.46 1.66
N ASP A 316 10.28 16.43 1.86
CA ASP A 316 10.22 15.69 3.12
C ASP A 316 11.54 14.96 3.42
N ARG A 317 11.90 14.89 4.69
CA ARG A 317 13.08 14.13 5.16
C ARG A 317 13.00 12.63 4.85
N ASN A 318 11.79 12.08 4.77
CA ASN A 318 11.56 10.67 4.49
C ASN A 318 11.33 10.43 2.99
N LYS A 319 12.14 9.54 2.40
CA LYS A 319 12.10 9.21 0.97
C LYS A 319 10.74 8.70 0.48
N LEU A 320 9.99 7.98 1.32
CA LEU A 320 8.68 7.45 0.95
C LEU A 320 7.63 8.55 0.83
N VAL A 321 7.72 9.57 1.68
CA VAL A 321 6.84 10.74 1.60
C VAL A 321 7.13 11.53 0.32
N ARG A 322 8.42 11.76 0.00
CA ARG A 322 8.82 12.42 -1.26
C ARG A 322 8.37 11.63 -2.50
N TRP A 323 8.58 10.31 -2.50
CA TRP A 323 8.14 9.45 -3.59
C TRP A 323 6.63 9.52 -3.78
N ARG A 324 5.85 9.44 -2.70
CA ARG A 324 4.39 9.54 -2.75
C ARG A 324 3.94 10.90 -3.29
N ALA A 325 4.60 11.98 -2.90
CA ALA A 325 4.33 13.30 -3.43
C ALA A 325 4.61 13.40 -4.94
N ALA A 326 5.75 12.88 -5.42
CA ALA A 326 6.06 12.84 -6.85
C ALA A 326 5.04 12.00 -7.63
N ARG A 327 4.57 10.89 -7.04
CA ARG A 327 3.52 10.06 -7.63
C ARG A 327 2.17 10.79 -7.70
N PHE A 328 1.75 11.46 -6.63
CA PHE A 328 0.55 12.29 -6.66
C PHE A 328 0.61 13.34 -7.79
N LEU A 329 1.75 14.01 -7.95
CA LEU A 329 1.90 15.06 -8.97
C LEU A 329 1.91 14.51 -10.40
N TYR A 330 2.31 13.25 -10.59
CA TYR A 330 2.05 12.55 -11.85
C TYR A 330 0.54 12.28 -12.04
N GLU A 331 -0.16 11.85 -10.98
CA GLU A 331 -1.58 11.48 -11.04
C GLU A 331 -2.51 12.68 -11.20
N ALA A 332 -2.24 13.82 -10.56
CA ALA A 332 -3.16 14.97 -10.44
C ALA A 332 -2.49 16.35 -10.53
N GLY A 333 -1.16 16.43 -10.60
CA GLY A 333 -0.44 17.71 -10.62
C GLY A 333 -0.63 18.50 -11.92
N ASP A 334 -0.24 19.78 -11.89
CA ASP A 334 -0.28 20.69 -13.02
C ASP A 334 1.06 21.45 -13.18
N ASP A 335 1.11 22.42 -14.08
CA ASP A 335 2.31 23.22 -14.38
C ASP A 335 2.91 23.91 -13.14
N THR A 336 2.12 24.12 -12.07
CA THR A 336 2.63 24.73 -10.83
C THR A 336 3.65 23.83 -10.12
N ALA A 337 3.69 22.53 -10.44
CA ALA A 337 4.60 21.57 -9.84
C ALA A 337 5.96 21.47 -10.56
N VAL A 338 6.12 22.06 -11.75
CA VAL A 338 7.29 21.87 -12.63
C VAL A 338 8.61 22.17 -11.91
N GLU A 339 8.74 23.35 -11.30
CA GLU A 339 10.00 23.75 -10.63
C GLU A 339 10.36 22.79 -9.47
N ALA A 340 9.37 22.36 -8.71
CA ALA A 340 9.59 21.44 -7.59
C ALA A 340 9.93 20.03 -8.06
N LEU A 341 9.33 19.57 -9.16
CA LEU A 341 9.64 18.29 -9.78
C LEU A 341 11.02 18.28 -10.44
N GLU A 342 11.47 19.39 -11.02
CA GLU A 342 12.85 19.54 -11.52
C GLU A 342 13.88 19.39 -10.39
N GLN A 343 13.60 19.95 -9.21
CA GLN A 343 14.44 19.76 -8.02
C GLN A 343 14.41 18.30 -7.55
N ALA A 344 13.22 17.69 -7.48
CA ALA A 344 13.05 16.30 -7.08
C ALA A 344 13.61 15.29 -8.10
N ALA A 345 13.76 15.68 -9.38
CA ALA A 345 14.42 14.86 -10.40
C ALA A 345 15.92 14.66 -10.14
N ALA A 346 16.51 15.45 -9.24
CA ALA A 346 17.88 15.30 -8.74
C ALA A 346 17.94 14.68 -7.33
N ASP A 347 16.85 14.08 -6.84
CA ASP A 347 16.83 13.44 -5.53
C ASP A 347 17.89 12.33 -5.43
N PRO A 348 18.60 12.21 -4.28
CA PRO A 348 19.59 11.15 -4.09
C PRO A 348 18.98 9.75 -4.08
N GLU A 349 17.68 9.61 -3.78
CA GLU A 349 16.99 8.32 -3.88
C GLU A 349 16.52 8.10 -5.31
N TYR A 350 16.99 7.01 -5.93
CA TYR A 350 16.77 6.77 -7.36
C TYR A 350 15.28 6.73 -7.69
N GLU A 351 14.47 6.00 -6.93
CA GLU A 351 13.06 5.89 -7.25
C GLU A 351 12.29 7.20 -7.07
N VAL A 352 12.71 8.09 -6.16
CA VAL A 352 12.13 9.44 -6.04
C VAL A 352 12.48 10.24 -7.30
N SER A 353 13.75 10.25 -7.71
CA SER A 353 14.21 10.96 -8.90
C SER A 353 13.55 10.46 -10.18
N LEU A 354 13.34 9.15 -10.30
CA LEU A 354 12.67 8.53 -11.42
C LEU A 354 11.20 8.94 -11.46
N GLN A 355 10.49 8.82 -10.33
CA GLN A 355 9.08 9.18 -10.24
C GLN A 355 8.86 10.67 -10.55
N ALA A 356 9.75 11.55 -10.07
CA ALA A 356 9.70 12.98 -10.33
C ALA A 356 9.92 13.30 -11.83
N ARG A 357 10.89 12.63 -12.48
CA ARG A 357 11.10 12.77 -13.93
C ARG A 357 9.90 12.33 -14.74
N ILE A 358 9.24 11.24 -14.35
CA ILE A 358 8.03 10.77 -15.04
C ILE A 358 6.88 11.76 -14.87
N ALA A 359 6.69 12.31 -13.66
CA ALA A 359 5.71 13.38 -13.42
C ALA A 359 5.99 14.61 -14.28
N LEU A 360 7.26 15.04 -14.35
CA LEU A 360 7.70 16.18 -15.14
C LEU A 360 7.47 15.97 -16.64
N GLU A 361 7.84 14.79 -17.17
CA GLU A 361 7.67 14.43 -18.58
C GLU A 361 6.20 14.48 -19.01
N ARG A 362 5.28 13.95 -18.18
CA ARG A 362 3.83 14.05 -18.40
C ARG A 362 3.38 15.51 -18.48
N ILE A 363 3.71 16.31 -17.46
CA ILE A 363 3.28 17.72 -17.35
C ILE A 363 3.80 18.54 -18.54
N GLN A 364 5.08 18.40 -18.87
CA GLN A 364 5.71 19.15 -19.97
C GLN A 364 5.15 18.77 -21.35
N ARG A 365 4.65 17.54 -21.54
CA ARG A 365 3.94 17.13 -22.76
C ARG A 365 2.51 17.67 -22.84
N GLY A 366 2.02 18.32 -21.78
CA GLY A 366 0.62 18.77 -21.69
C GLY A 366 -0.36 17.61 -21.61
N GLU A 367 0.10 16.42 -21.19
CA GLU A 367 -0.76 15.26 -21.02
C GLU A 367 -1.70 15.50 -19.83
N GLU A 368 -2.99 15.22 -19.99
CA GLU A 368 -3.95 15.30 -18.90
C GLU A 368 -3.48 14.46 -17.70
N ALA A 369 -3.85 14.91 -16.50
CA ALA A 369 -3.62 14.16 -15.27
C ALA A 369 -4.09 12.70 -15.46
N ALA A 370 -3.20 11.74 -15.15
CA ALA A 370 -3.52 10.32 -15.30
C ALA A 370 -4.75 9.93 -14.45
N GLY A 371 -5.06 10.73 -13.42
CA GLY A 371 -6.06 10.47 -12.40
C GLY A 371 -5.59 9.43 -11.40
N SER A 372 -6.28 9.33 -10.27
CA SER A 372 -5.98 8.29 -9.28
C SER A 372 -6.17 6.90 -9.88
N VAL A 373 -5.53 5.89 -9.31
CA VAL A 373 -5.68 4.48 -9.72
C VAL A 373 -7.16 4.07 -9.81
N TRP A 374 -7.97 4.55 -8.88
CA TRP A 374 -9.40 4.30 -8.88
C TRP A 374 -10.11 4.98 -10.05
N GLN A 375 -9.79 6.24 -10.37
CA GLN A 375 -10.34 6.93 -11.54
C GLN A 375 -9.92 6.25 -12.86
N GLN A 376 -8.69 5.73 -12.93
CA GLN A 376 -8.21 4.95 -14.07
C GLN A 376 -8.95 3.62 -14.20
N MET A 377 -9.19 2.91 -13.07
CA MET A 377 -9.97 1.67 -13.03
C MET A 377 -11.42 1.88 -13.44
N THR A 378 -12.07 2.96 -12.97
CA THR A 378 -13.45 3.30 -13.33
C THR A 378 -13.58 3.64 -14.81
N ARG A 379 -12.69 4.50 -15.35
CA ARG A 379 -12.63 4.79 -16.79
C ARG A 379 -12.39 3.54 -17.64
N SER A 380 -11.55 2.61 -17.17
CA SER A 380 -11.29 1.32 -17.87
C SER A 380 -12.52 0.40 -17.90
N ARG A 381 -13.37 0.45 -16.87
CA ARG A 381 -14.62 -0.33 -16.83
C ARG A 381 -15.70 0.27 -17.73
N GLU A 382 -15.80 1.60 -17.78
CA GLU A 382 -16.75 2.31 -18.63
C GLU A 382 -16.39 2.18 -20.12
N SER A 383 -15.10 2.31 -20.46
CA SER A 383 -14.60 2.12 -21.83
C SER A 383 -14.60 0.66 -22.33
N GLY A 384 -14.69 -0.32 -21.44
CA GLY A 384 -14.82 -1.75 -21.76
C GLY A 384 -16.26 -2.27 -21.86
N GLY A 385 -17.26 -1.43 -21.53
CA GLY A 385 -18.68 -1.79 -21.51
C GLY A 385 -19.40 -1.73 -22.86
N ASP A 386 -18.75 -1.25 -23.92
CA ASP A 386 -19.41 -0.93 -25.21
C ASP A 386 -19.10 -1.95 -26.34
N ALA A 387 -18.62 -3.15 -26.00
CA ALA A 387 -18.31 -4.21 -26.97
C ALA A 387 -19.15 -5.49 -26.77
N GLY A 388 -20.44 -5.33 -26.48
CA GLY A 388 -21.35 -6.46 -26.27
C GLY A 388 -22.82 -6.09 -26.38
N GLY A 389 -23.23 -5.56 -27.54
CA GLY A 389 -24.62 -5.22 -27.78
C GLY A 389 -24.92 -4.91 -29.25
N LEU A 390 -24.84 -5.93 -30.11
CA LEU A 390 -25.74 -6.18 -31.23
C LEU A 390 -25.74 -7.67 -31.59
#